data_AF-A0A0P9SPM9-F1
#
_entry.id   AF-A0A0P9SPM9-F1
#
_cell.length_a   1.000
_cell.length_b   1.000
_cell.length_c   1.000
_cell.angle_alpha   90.00
_cell.angle_beta   90.00
_cell.angle_gamma   90.00
#
_symmetry.space_group_name_H-M   'P 1'
#
loop_
_entity.id
_entity.type
_entity.pdbx_description
1 polymer ?
#
loop_
_entity_poly.entity_id
_entity_poly.type
_entity_poly.pdbx_seq_one_letter_code
_entity_poly.pdbx_strand_id
1 'polypeptide(L)'
;MLVDSHCHLDRLDLAQHDGSLDAALNAARGRGVGHFLCIGVSADNASAVKALAERYADVDCSVGIHPLDVKPGEMPPLDWLLKELDHPRVVAIGETGLDYHYEPEAAELQQASFRLHLEAASVTGKPVIIHTRGARRYIEPSA
;
A
#
# COMPACT_ATOMS: atom_id res chain seq x y z
N MET A 1 4.37 14.96 17.43
CA MET A 1 3.74 13.69 17.02
C MET A 1 4.24 13.37 15.63
N LEU A 2 4.90 12.23 15.45
CA LEU A 2 5.34 11.73 14.15
C LEU A 2 4.26 10.83 13.56
N VAL A 3 4.20 10.77 12.23
CA VAL A 3 3.37 9.82 11.48
C VAL A 3 4.31 8.96 10.66
N ASP A 4 4.22 7.65 10.84
CA ASP A 4 4.84 6.71 9.92
C ASP A 4 3.89 6.52 8.74
N SER A 5 4.14 7.26 7.66
CA SER A 5 3.26 7.28 6.49
C SER A 5 3.41 6.06 5.59
N HIS A 6 4.33 5.13 5.88
CA HIS A 6 4.54 3.93 5.07
C HIS A 6 5.20 2.82 5.89
N CYS A 7 4.39 1.90 6.42
CA CYS A 7 4.89 0.73 7.15
C CYS A 7 4.15 -0.55 6.72
N HIS A 8 4.83 -1.69 6.78
CA HIS A 8 4.23 -3.00 6.50
C HIS A 8 4.06 -3.77 7.81
N LEU A 9 3.06 -3.38 8.62
CA LEU A 9 2.82 -4.00 9.93
C LEU A 9 2.42 -5.48 9.82
N ASP A 10 1.82 -5.88 8.69
CA ASP A 10 1.47 -7.27 8.34
C ASP A 10 2.69 -8.14 8.03
N ARG A 11 3.87 -7.53 7.81
CA ARG A 11 5.12 -8.20 7.40
C ARG A 11 6.31 -7.85 8.28
N LEU A 12 6.08 -7.17 9.40
CA LEU A 12 7.13 -6.70 10.29
C LEU A 12 7.83 -7.90 10.96
N ASP A 13 9.16 -7.89 10.98
CA ASP A 13 9.92 -8.83 11.80
C ASP A 13 9.77 -8.45 13.29
N LEU A 14 9.15 -9.34 14.06
CA LEU A 14 8.82 -9.13 15.47
C LEU A 14 9.82 -9.81 16.42
N ALA A 15 10.94 -10.34 15.93
CA ALA A 15 11.93 -11.03 16.77
C ALA A 15 12.46 -10.16 17.93
N GLN A 16 12.59 -8.85 17.73
CA GLN A 16 13.03 -7.90 18.76
C GLN A 16 11.91 -7.46 19.73
N HIS A 17 10.69 -7.93 19.52
CA HIS A 17 9.48 -7.53 20.25
C HIS A 17 8.69 -8.74 20.74
N ASP A 18 9.37 -9.84 21.07
CA ASP A 18 8.78 -11.09 21.58
C ASP A 18 7.67 -11.66 20.69
N GLY A 19 7.74 -11.44 19.37
CA GLY A 19 6.70 -11.85 18.43
C GLY A 19 5.41 -11.04 18.53
N SER A 20 5.40 -9.91 19.26
CA SER A 20 4.22 -9.11 19.53
C SER A 20 4.21 -7.79 18.76
N LEU A 21 3.23 -7.64 17.88
CA LEU A 21 2.97 -6.37 17.20
C LEU A 21 2.56 -5.27 18.18
N ASP A 22 1.85 -5.61 19.27
CA ASP A 22 1.50 -4.65 20.32
C ASP A 22 2.77 -4.05 20.95
N ALA A 23 3.79 -4.90 21.24
CA ALA A 23 5.05 -4.46 21.81
C ALA A 23 5.85 -3.57 20.84
N ALA A 24 5.88 -3.92 19.56
CA ALA A 24 6.52 -3.11 18.51
C ALA A 24 5.86 -1.73 18.38
N LEU A 25 4.53 -1.68 18.30
CA LEU A 25 3.79 -0.41 18.20
C LEU A 25 3.94 0.43 19.47
N ASN A 26 3.91 -0.17 20.65
CA ASN A 26 4.15 0.55 21.91
C ASN A 26 5.57 1.14 21.99
N ALA A 27 6.58 0.43 21.49
CA ALA A 27 7.94 0.95 21.41
C ALA A 27 8.01 2.16 20.46
N ALA A 28 7.34 2.12 19.31
CA ALA A 28 7.25 3.25 18.37
C ALA A 28 6.50 4.45 18.98
N ARG A 29 5.37 4.20 19.66
CA ARG A 29 4.61 5.23 20.41
C ARG A 29 5.45 5.90 21.49
N GLY A 30 6.22 5.13 22.25
CA GLY A 30 7.17 5.65 23.25
C GLY A 30 8.25 6.58 22.66
N ARG A 31 8.49 6.50 21.36
CA ARG A 31 9.41 7.38 20.60
C ARG A 31 8.70 8.52 19.86
N GLY A 32 7.40 8.69 20.09
CA GLY A 32 6.60 9.80 19.56
C GLY A 32 5.92 9.55 18.20
N VAL A 33 5.94 8.32 17.68
CA VAL A 33 5.12 7.92 16.51
C VAL A 33 3.69 7.73 16.98
N GLY A 34 2.79 8.63 16.57
CA GLY A 34 1.41 8.66 17.03
C GLY A 34 0.39 8.14 16.02
N HIS A 35 0.82 7.84 14.79
CA HIS A 35 -0.05 7.31 13.74
C HIS A 35 0.76 6.49 12.73
N PHE A 36 0.13 5.48 12.16
CA PHE A 36 0.75 4.54 11.22
C PHE A 36 -0.16 4.34 10.01
N LEU A 37 0.43 4.31 8.82
CA LEU A 37 -0.24 3.91 7.59
C LEU A 37 0.29 2.55 7.14
N CYS A 38 -0.51 1.50 7.35
CA CYS A 38 -0.17 0.13 6.97
C CYS A 38 -0.44 -0.12 5.49
N ILE A 39 0.58 -0.55 4.74
CA ILE A 39 0.53 -0.57 3.28
C ILE A 39 0.09 -1.93 2.75
N GLY A 40 -1.03 -1.93 2.02
CA GLY A 40 -1.44 -3.04 1.16
C GLY A 40 -0.54 -3.14 -0.07
N VAL A 41 -0.23 -4.37 -0.50
CA VAL A 41 0.65 -4.62 -1.64
C VAL A 41 0.07 -5.64 -2.63
N SER A 42 -1.01 -6.34 -2.26
CA SER A 42 -1.66 -7.33 -3.09
C SER A 42 -3.15 -7.45 -2.77
N ALA A 43 -3.90 -8.11 -3.66
CA ALA A 43 -5.30 -8.43 -3.39
C ALA A 43 -5.43 -9.38 -2.18
N ASP A 44 -4.47 -10.29 -2.03
CA ASP A 44 -4.43 -11.27 -0.94
C ASP A 44 -4.24 -10.63 0.43
N ASN A 45 -3.43 -9.56 0.54
CA ASN A 45 -3.14 -8.92 1.82
C ASN A 45 -4.12 -7.78 2.19
N ALA A 46 -5.02 -7.38 1.30
CA ALA A 46 -6.01 -6.33 1.56
C ALA A 46 -6.85 -6.61 2.83
N SER A 47 -7.26 -7.86 3.04
CA SER A 47 -8.02 -8.25 4.25
C SER A 47 -7.18 -8.11 5.53
N ALA A 48 -5.91 -8.49 5.48
CA ALA A 48 -5.01 -8.44 6.64
C ALA A 48 -4.70 -7.01 7.07
N VAL A 49 -4.40 -6.11 6.13
CA VAL A 49 -4.09 -4.71 6.47
C VAL A 49 -5.32 -3.96 7.00
N LYS A 50 -6.52 -4.27 6.50
CA LYS A 50 -7.78 -3.72 7.06
C LYS A 50 -8.02 -4.23 8.47
N ALA A 51 -7.83 -5.52 8.74
CA ALA A 51 -7.98 -6.07 10.08
C ALA A 51 -7.02 -5.43 11.09
N LEU A 52 -5.79 -5.09 10.68
CA LEU A 52 -4.86 -4.33 11.51
C LEU A 52 -5.38 -2.91 11.79
N ALA A 53 -5.89 -2.22 10.77
CA ALA A 53 -6.43 -0.87 10.91
C ALA A 53 -7.73 -0.82 11.73
N GLU A 54 -8.51 -1.90 11.77
CA GLU A 54 -9.66 -2.07 12.66
C GLU A 54 -9.21 -2.35 14.12
N ARG A 55 -8.15 -3.14 14.30
CA ARG A 55 -7.64 -3.52 15.62
C ARG A 55 -6.99 -2.34 16.36
N TYR A 56 -6.31 -1.45 15.64
CA TYR A 56 -5.54 -0.35 16.24
C TYR A 56 -6.08 1.02 15.81
N ALA A 57 -6.51 1.82 16.79
CA ALA A 57 -7.15 3.12 16.55
C ALA A 57 -6.24 4.16 15.87
N ASP A 58 -4.91 4.03 16.01
CA ASP A 58 -3.88 4.87 15.41
C ASP A 58 -3.27 4.28 14.13
N VAL A 59 -3.91 3.25 13.54
CA VAL A 59 -3.49 2.64 12.28
C VAL A 59 -4.57 2.84 11.22
N ASP A 60 -4.25 3.57 10.16
CA ASP A 60 -5.00 3.49 8.90
C ASP A 60 -4.27 2.54 7.93
N CYS A 61 -4.92 2.20 6.82
CA CYS A 61 -4.28 1.40 5.78
C CYS A 61 -4.48 1.98 4.37
N SER A 62 -3.68 1.46 3.44
CA SER A 62 -3.89 1.63 2.00
C SER A 62 -4.21 0.29 1.36
N VAL A 63 -4.87 0.31 0.20
CA VAL A 63 -5.08 -0.88 -0.62
C VAL A 63 -4.60 -0.61 -2.04
N GLY A 64 -3.79 -1.51 -2.58
CA GLY A 64 -3.31 -1.49 -3.95
C GLY A 64 -2.45 -2.71 -4.26
N ILE A 65 -1.96 -2.77 -5.49
CA ILE A 65 -1.09 -3.84 -5.99
C ILE A 65 0.28 -3.26 -6.29
N HIS A 66 1.30 -3.76 -5.59
CA HIS A 66 2.69 -3.40 -5.80
C HIS A 66 3.16 -3.87 -7.19
N PRO A 67 4.03 -3.11 -7.90
CA PRO A 67 4.45 -3.46 -9.27
C PRO A 67 5.04 -4.87 -9.43
N LEU A 68 5.74 -5.37 -8.42
CA LEU A 68 6.31 -6.74 -8.43
C LEU A 68 5.33 -7.84 -8.03
N ASP A 69 4.08 -7.50 -7.70
CA ASP A 69 3.04 -8.49 -7.38
C ASP A 69 1.99 -8.62 -8.52
N VAL A 70 2.16 -7.87 -9.61
CA VAL A 70 1.24 -7.94 -10.75
C VAL A 70 1.55 -9.16 -11.60
N LYS A 71 0.58 -10.06 -11.77
CA LYS A 71 0.71 -11.26 -12.60
C LYS A 71 -0.33 -11.29 -13.75
N PRO A 72 0.02 -11.85 -14.92
CA PRO A 72 -0.92 -11.98 -16.03
C PRO A 72 -2.17 -12.74 -15.63
N GLY A 73 -3.35 -12.14 -15.85
CA GLY A 73 -4.65 -12.76 -15.53
C GLY A 73 -5.07 -12.70 -14.05
N GLU A 74 -4.23 -12.17 -13.16
CA GLU A 74 -4.53 -12.04 -11.72
C GLU A 74 -4.81 -10.60 -11.29
N MET A 75 -4.70 -9.63 -12.21
CA MET A 75 -5.01 -8.23 -11.91
C MET A 75 -6.50 -8.09 -11.55
N PRO A 76 -6.85 -7.58 -10.35
CA PRO A 76 -8.23 -7.45 -9.96
C PRO A 76 -8.94 -6.38 -10.82
N PRO A 77 -10.26 -6.51 -11.03
CA PRO A 77 -11.04 -5.50 -11.75
C PRO A 77 -11.19 -4.22 -10.92
N LEU A 78 -11.50 -3.10 -11.59
CA LEU A 78 -11.73 -1.80 -10.94
C LEU A 78 -12.78 -1.89 -9.82
N ASP A 79 -13.90 -2.57 -10.07
CA ASP A 79 -15.00 -2.72 -9.10
C ASP A 79 -14.55 -3.38 -7.79
N TRP A 80 -13.61 -4.33 -7.87
CA TRP A 80 -13.01 -4.91 -6.67
C TRP A 80 -12.25 -3.84 -5.90
N LEU A 81 -11.39 -3.07 -6.59
CA LEU A 81 -10.59 -2.03 -5.95
C LEU A 81 -11.49 -0.96 -5.31
N LEU A 82 -12.52 -0.49 -6.01
CA LEU A 82 -13.48 0.48 -5.46
C LEU A 82 -14.20 -0.04 -4.20
N LYS A 83 -14.58 -1.32 -4.17
CA LYS A 83 -15.18 -1.95 -3.00
C LYS A 83 -14.21 -1.99 -1.81
N GLU A 84 -12.95 -2.32 -2.05
CA GLU A 84 -11.94 -2.34 -0.99
C GLU A 84 -11.66 -0.94 -0.44
N LEU A 85 -11.63 0.07 -1.31
CA LEU A 85 -11.40 1.47 -0.97
C LEU A 85 -12.56 2.13 -0.19
N ASP A 86 -13.77 1.57 -0.23
CA ASP A 86 -14.92 2.08 0.52
C ASP A 86 -14.79 1.85 2.04
N HIS A 87 -13.84 1.01 2.47
CA HIS A 87 -13.61 0.76 3.88
C HIS A 87 -13.13 2.04 4.62
N PRO A 88 -13.70 2.40 5.78
CA PRO A 88 -13.47 3.70 6.44
C PRO A 88 -12.03 3.91 6.91
N ARG A 89 -11.27 2.83 7.13
CA ARG A 89 -9.85 2.87 7.51
C ARG A 89 -8.89 2.86 6.32
N VAL A 90 -9.40 2.72 5.10
CA VAL A 90 -8.59 2.77 3.88
C VAL A 90 -8.51 4.21 3.41
N VAL A 91 -7.38 4.87 3.68
CA VAL A 91 -7.22 6.33 3.45
C VAL A 91 -6.46 6.66 2.17
N ALA A 92 -5.82 5.68 1.54
CA ALA A 92 -5.02 5.85 0.34
C ALA A 92 -5.08 4.62 -0.57
N ILE A 93 -4.72 4.82 -1.83
CA ILE A 93 -4.55 3.76 -2.83
C ILE A 93 -3.07 3.43 -2.94
N GLY A 94 -2.74 2.15 -2.95
CA GLY A 94 -1.37 1.67 -3.10
C GLY A 94 -0.89 0.81 -1.93
N GLU A 95 0.39 0.47 -1.88
CA GLU A 95 1.39 0.98 -2.84
C GLU A 95 1.21 0.40 -4.26
N THR A 96 1.40 1.25 -5.26
CA THR A 96 1.30 0.91 -6.69
C THR A 96 2.36 1.72 -7.44
N GLY A 97 2.62 1.41 -8.71
CA GLY A 97 3.56 2.19 -9.51
C GLY A 97 4.38 1.31 -10.43
N LEU A 98 5.67 1.61 -10.56
CA LEU A 98 6.55 0.99 -11.55
C LEU A 98 7.91 0.61 -10.92
N ASP A 99 8.33 -0.64 -11.13
CA ASP A 99 9.65 -1.16 -10.76
C ASP A 99 10.29 -1.87 -11.94
N TYR A 100 11.07 -1.12 -12.73
CA TYR A 100 11.80 -1.65 -13.88
C TYR A 100 13.22 -2.10 -13.53
N HIS A 101 13.60 -1.98 -12.26
CA HIS A 101 14.91 -2.45 -11.81
C HIS A 101 14.93 -3.97 -11.70
N TYR A 102 13.87 -4.57 -11.13
CA TYR A 102 13.78 -6.01 -10.94
C TYR A 102 13.08 -6.74 -12.08
N GLU A 103 12.00 -6.18 -12.63
CA GLU A 103 11.17 -6.84 -13.66
C GLU A 103 10.83 -5.91 -14.83
N PRO A 104 11.84 -5.44 -15.59
CA PRO A 104 11.61 -4.56 -16.75
C PRO A 104 10.73 -5.21 -17.84
N GLU A 105 10.72 -6.54 -17.96
CA GLU A 105 9.87 -7.29 -18.88
C GLU A 105 8.38 -7.21 -18.54
N ALA A 106 8.04 -6.94 -17.27
CA ALA A 106 6.66 -6.77 -16.82
C ALA A 106 6.14 -5.34 -16.98
N ALA A 107 6.91 -4.44 -17.62
CA ALA A 107 6.59 -3.01 -17.69
C ALA A 107 5.18 -2.69 -18.21
N GLU A 108 4.71 -3.37 -19.25
CA GLU A 108 3.36 -3.12 -19.79
C GLU A 108 2.27 -3.50 -18.77
N LEU A 109 2.48 -4.61 -18.06
CA LEU A 109 1.57 -5.11 -17.03
C LEU A 109 1.58 -4.19 -15.80
N GLN A 110 2.75 -3.75 -15.35
CA GLN A 110 2.88 -2.77 -14.27
C GLN A 110 2.19 -1.46 -14.63
N GLN A 111 2.34 -0.96 -15.87
CA GLN A 111 1.66 0.24 -16.33
C GLN A 111 0.14 0.06 -16.39
N ALA A 112 -0.35 -1.10 -16.81
CA ALA A 112 -1.79 -1.39 -16.81
C ALA A 112 -2.35 -1.36 -15.38
N SER A 113 -1.68 -2.03 -14.43
CA SER A 113 -2.02 -1.97 -13.01
C SER A 113 -1.97 -0.54 -12.48
N PHE A 114 -0.91 0.20 -12.74
CA PHE A 114 -0.77 1.57 -12.25
C PHE A 114 -1.90 2.49 -12.78
N ARG A 115 -2.25 2.40 -14.07
CA ARG A 115 -3.39 3.14 -14.65
C ARG A 115 -4.71 2.80 -13.97
N LEU A 116 -4.97 1.52 -13.66
CA LEU A 116 -6.17 1.09 -12.93
C LEU A 116 -6.28 1.75 -11.55
N HIS A 117 -5.16 1.85 -10.82
CA HIS A 117 -5.12 2.52 -9.52
C HIS A 117 -5.35 4.04 -9.64
N LEU A 118 -4.80 4.68 -10.69
CA LEU A 118 -5.05 6.10 -10.97
C LEU A 118 -6.51 6.36 -11.37
N GLU A 119 -7.15 5.43 -12.08
CA GLU A 119 -8.58 5.49 -12.37
C GLU A 119 -9.41 5.40 -11.07
N ALA A 120 -9.10 4.46 -10.19
CA ALA A 120 -9.73 4.37 -8.87
C ALA A 120 -9.52 5.65 -8.02
N ALA A 121 -8.35 6.28 -8.12
CA ALA A 121 -8.06 7.55 -7.46
C ALA A 121 -8.93 8.69 -7.99
N SER A 122 -9.14 8.75 -9.30
CA SER A 122 -10.05 9.72 -9.94
C SER A 122 -11.49 9.55 -9.47
N VAL A 123 -11.96 8.30 -9.30
CA VAL A 123 -13.32 8.00 -8.83
C VAL A 123 -13.51 8.31 -7.34
N THR A 124 -12.54 7.93 -6.51
CA THR A 124 -12.67 8.00 -5.03
C THR A 124 -12.17 9.30 -4.42
N GLY A 125 -11.34 10.06 -5.15
CA GLY A 125 -10.63 11.23 -4.64
C GLY A 125 -9.53 10.91 -3.62
N LYS A 126 -9.18 9.63 -3.41
CA LYS A 126 -8.15 9.22 -2.45
C LYS A 126 -6.74 9.49 -3.01
N PRO A 127 -5.77 9.85 -2.16
CA PRO A 127 -4.38 9.99 -2.57
C PRO A 127 -3.78 8.63 -2.98
N VAL A 128 -2.76 8.67 -3.84
CA VAL A 128 -2.04 7.48 -4.33
C VAL A 128 -0.63 7.44 -3.76
N ILE A 129 -0.23 6.29 -3.22
CA ILE A 129 1.11 5.99 -2.74
C ILE A 129 1.88 5.31 -3.88
N ILE A 130 2.85 6.03 -4.43
CA ILE A 130 3.56 5.61 -5.63
C ILE A 130 4.93 5.03 -5.28
N HIS A 131 5.11 3.74 -5.56
CA HIS A 131 6.41 3.09 -5.64
C HIS A 131 7.06 3.39 -6.99
N THR A 132 8.31 3.83 -6.96
CA THR A 132 9.10 4.01 -8.17
C THR A 132 10.53 3.53 -7.99
N ARG A 133 10.98 2.65 -8.88
CA ARG A 133 12.37 2.22 -8.94
C ARG A 133 12.78 1.95 -10.39
N GLY A 134 13.85 2.60 -10.84
CA GLY A 134 14.31 2.49 -12.23
C GLY A 134 13.33 3.04 -13.30
N ALA A 135 12.23 3.68 -12.89
CA ALA A 135 11.12 4.05 -13.77
C ALA A 135 10.68 5.52 -13.65
N ARG A 136 11.47 6.37 -12.97
CA ARG A 136 11.13 7.78 -12.64
C ARG A 136 10.55 8.58 -13.82
N ARG A 137 11.16 8.48 -15.00
CA ARG A 137 10.74 9.22 -16.22
C ARG A 137 9.32 8.94 -16.69
N TYR A 138 8.69 7.88 -16.18
CA TYR A 138 7.34 7.44 -16.55
C TYR A 138 6.25 7.88 -15.56
N ILE A 139 6.64 8.51 -14.45
CA ILE A 139 5.74 8.91 -13.37
C ILE A 139 5.72 10.43 -13.20
N GLU A 140 6.79 11.11 -13.60
CA GLU A 140 6.84 12.56 -13.57
C GLU A 140 5.95 13.17 -14.67
N PRO A 141 5.17 14.23 -14.37
CA PRO A 141 4.53 15.02 -15.42
C PRO A 141 5.57 15.49 -16.42
N SER A 142 5.26 15.43 -17.71
CA SER A 142 6.11 16.06 -18.73
C SER A 142 6.18 17.55 -18.42
N ALA A 143 7.40 18.04 -18.14
CA ALA A 143 7.67 19.46 -17.91
C ALA A 143 7.39 20.30 -19.17
#